data_AF-A0A9W9S486-F1
#
_entry.id   AF-A0A9W9S486-F1
#
_cell.length_a   1.000
_cell.length_b   1.000
_cell.length_c   1.000
_cell.angle_alpha   90.00
_cell.angle_beta   90.00
_cell.angle_gamma   90.00
#
_symmetry.space_group_name_H-M   'P 1'
#
loop_
_entity.id
_entity.type
_entity.pdbx_description
1 polymer ?
#
loop_
_entity_poly.entity_id
_entity_poly.type
_entity_poly.pdbx_seq_one_letter_code
_entity_poly.pdbx_strand_id
1 'polypeptide(L)'
;MISKILPSYLQPTLLQVYLAWVDGWLFISNGHDTTPKQIINLIELASLFEEENLYQLMDHTRLMQTIHSLKHHLKDGRITFGGQRPPSCEEINLLSEQYNPQVDCRCEDIQPIIQQQDPCNSGENKCHAIRSMKEVMEKVIERKNEWHNTGLFTPTKLRLAVDELVNSNTDMQESPKTCQGTDISSSIPRIQAPDRRPNPSVDSNPRIGNQLYPTAEQLKICTDAKYFGVIACGGSLCDEGLARAVADSCNDILIGDYCEAADAEGLKLLQQVGAAAMSFLKLCNMSGRVTDWQFDNLSAYIVQCRVLGYYRDHTRSRLPDGIYGSRMTGLGVHRHIDVAAFHGVLTASLGTGQEVTEEQYSRIVEATVYINDFVDLRGDTMRKQRENVILRGIRGDLCKYLDGVIGKCLDLVADAIDSSELGALVVMGYCNWAIMSAHHKVYELVKGIRQVQKQSPCEYVSVSQTMGYERLIEALRPYGTLNNAGPRVSKNRIEMGKTYSLCQGSPGRHLAWLADATRSLLEPTTLRQIVDVVHFEWSGYVGAVDYCP
;
A
#
# COMPACT_ATOMS: atom_id res chain seq x y z
N MET A 1 -17.33 -4.76 47.91
CA MET A 1 -17.30 -5.43 46.59
C MET A 1 -18.65 -5.26 45.93
N ILE A 2 -18.78 -4.24 45.06
CA ILE A 2 -19.82 -4.19 44.04
C ILE A 2 -19.04 -3.72 42.81
N SER A 3 -18.59 -4.66 41.97
CA SER A 3 -18.16 -4.32 40.62
C SER A 3 -19.43 -3.81 39.91
N LYS A 4 -19.55 -2.49 39.79
CA LYS A 4 -20.54 -1.91 38.88
C LYS A 4 -20.06 -2.25 37.48
N ILE A 5 -20.47 -3.42 37.00
CA ILE A 5 -20.44 -3.76 35.58
C ILE A 5 -21.28 -2.66 34.93
N LEU A 6 -20.62 -1.72 34.25
CA LEU A 6 -21.29 -0.75 33.42
C LEU A 6 -22.19 -1.53 32.44
N PRO A 7 -23.44 -1.12 32.25
CA PRO A 7 -24.29 -1.71 31.22
C PRO A 7 -23.53 -1.78 29.88
N SER A 8 -23.73 -2.84 29.10
CA SER A 8 -22.99 -3.09 27.85
C SER A 8 -23.05 -1.93 26.84
N TYR A 9 -24.05 -1.05 26.93
CA TYR A 9 -24.18 0.16 26.12
C TYR A 9 -23.36 1.38 26.60
N LEU A 10 -22.62 1.25 27.72
CA LEU A 10 -21.76 2.28 28.31
C LEU A 10 -20.27 1.90 28.30
N GLN A 11 -19.91 0.72 27.81
CA GLN A 11 -18.51 0.36 27.58
C GLN A 11 -17.99 1.10 26.34
N PRO A 12 -16.80 1.73 26.40
CA PRO A 12 -16.23 2.36 25.23
C PRO A 12 -15.90 1.31 24.17
N THR A 13 -16.05 1.68 22.90
CA THR A 13 -15.56 0.84 21.80
C THR A 13 -14.04 0.89 21.77
N LEU A 14 -13.41 -0.15 21.21
CA LEU A 14 -11.95 -0.15 21.05
C LEU A 14 -11.48 0.96 20.10
N LEU A 15 -12.33 1.41 19.16
CA LEU A 15 -12.10 2.62 18.38
C LEU A 15 -11.98 3.86 19.26
N GLN A 16 -12.89 4.08 20.21
CA GLN A 16 -12.82 5.23 21.12
C GLN A 16 -11.54 5.20 21.95
N VAL A 17 -11.15 4.01 22.43
CA VAL A 17 -9.89 3.81 23.16
C VAL A 17 -8.68 4.08 22.25
N TYR A 18 -8.69 3.61 21.00
CA TYR A 18 -7.62 3.85 20.04
C TYR A 18 -7.45 5.34 19.72
N LEU A 19 -8.55 6.06 19.49
CA LEU A 19 -8.50 7.51 19.24
C LEU A 19 -7.91 8.25 20.46
N ALA A 20 -8.37 7.91 21.67
CA ALA A 20 -7.80 8.46 22.90
C ALA A 20 -6.31 8.12 23.05
N TRP A 21 -5.91 6.89 22.69
CA TRP A 21 -4.53 6.44 22.70
C TRP A 21 -3.63 7.27 21.79
N VAL A 22 -4.06 7.52 20.55
CA VAL A 22 -3.34 8.39 19.61
C VAL A 22 -3.19 9.79 20.18
N ASP A 23 -4.27 10.41 20.66
CA ASP A 23 -4.22 11.75 21.26
C ASP A 23 -3.26 11.80 22.46
N GLY A 24 -3.32 10.80 23.34
CA GLY A 24 -2.45 10.67 24.49
C GLY A 24 -0.98 10.46 24.11
N TRP A 25 -0.72 9.66 23.07
CA TRP A 25 0.62 9.42 22.56
C TRP A 25 1.23 10.71 22.00
N LEU A 26 0.48 11.43 21.16
CA LEU A 26 0.87 12.72 20.59
C LEU A 26 1.14 13.77 21.67
N PHE A 27 0.30 13.82 22.71
CA PHE A 27 0.49 14.72 23.85
C PHE A 27 1.86 14.50 24.51
N ILE A 28 2.20 13.25 24.83
CA ILE A 28 3.48 12.90 25.46
C ILE A 28 4.65 13.17 24.50
N SER A 29 4.52 12.77 23.23
CA SER A 29 5.59 12.91 22.24
C SER A 29 5.91 14.37 21.89
N ASN A 30 4.97 15.29 22.13
CA ASN A 30 5.20 16.74 22.00
C ASN A 30 5.78 17.40 23.27
N GLY A 31 6.27 16.60 24.22
CA GLY A 31 7.02 17.10 25.39
C GLY A 31 6.14 17.53 26.56
N HIS A 32 4.85 17.22 26.54
CA HIS A 32 3.97 17.41 27.70
C HIS A 32 4.15 16.24 28.67
N ASP A 33 5.32 16.18 29.32
CA ASP A 33 5.69 15.08 30.23
C ASP A 33 4.96 15.20 31.57
N THR A 34 4.20 14.16 31.93
CA THR A 34 3.64 13.96 33.26
C THR A 34 4.14 12.64 33.81
N THR A 35 5.45 12.54 34.03
CA THR A 35 6.12 11.31 34.45
C THR A 35 5.35 10.63 35.59
N PRO A 36 4.83 9.41 35.40
CA PRO A 36 3.97 8.78 36.39
C PRO A 36 4.78 8.41 37.63
N LYS A 37 4.13 8.46 38.80
CA LYS A 37 4.74 8.04 40.07
C LYS A 37 4.98 6.53 40.16
N GLN A 38 4.28 5.73 39.33
CA GLN A 38 4.31 4.28 39.39
C GLN A 38 4.19 3.66 38.00
N ILE A 39 5.08 2.72 37.70
CA ILE A 39 5.08 1.92 36.48
C ILE A 39 4.15 0.71 36.65
N ILE A 40 3.24 0.53 35.70
CA ILE A 40 2.32 -0.61 35.60
C ILE A 40 3.12 -1.82 35.08
N ASN A 41 2.93 -3.01 35.63
CA ASN A 41 3.63 -4.22 35.15
C ASN A 41 3.01 -4.76 33.84
N LEU A 42 3.71 -5.68 33.14
CA LEU A 42 3.28 -6.18 31.83
C LEU A 42 1.93 -6.91 31.84
N ILE A 43 1.64 -7.69 32.88
CA ILE A 43 0.39 -8.45 32.99
C ILE A 43 -0.78 -7.47 33.15
N GLU A 44 -0.60 -6.47 34.01
CA GLU A 44 -1.61 -5.43 34.22
C GLU A 44 -1.79 -4.58 32.94
N LEU A 45 -0.71 -4.25 32.22
CA LEU A 45 -0.80 -3.56 30.93
C LEU A 45 -1.61 -4.33 29.89
N ALA A 46 -1.37 -5.65 29.75
CA ALA A 46 -2.13 -6.49 28.85
C ALA A 46 -3.62 -6.54 29.25
N SER A 47 -3.90 -6.70 30.55
CA SER A 47 -5.28 -6.80 31.04
C SER A 47 -6.12 -5.54 30.76
N LEU A 48 -5.51 -4.36 30.67
CA LEU A 48 -6.23 -3.11 30.35
C LEU A 48 -6.87 -3.11 28.95
N PHE A 49 -6.36 -3.95 28.06
CA PHE A 49 -6.85 -4.07 26.69
C PHE A 49 -7.90 -5.19 26.56
N GLU A 50 -8.19 -5.95 27.61
CA GLU A 50 -9.33 -6.86 27.65
C GLU A 50 -10.65 -6.09 27.64
N GLU A 51 -11.71 -6.67 27.07
CA GLU A 51 -12.99 -5.98 26.80
C GLU A 51 -13.60 -5.37 28.07
N GLU A 52 -13.52 -6.11 29.17
CA GLU A 52 -14.02 -5.69 30.48
C GLU A 52 -13.26 -4.52 31.10
N ASN A 53 -12.04 -4.22 30.64
CA ASN A 53 -11.17 -3.20 31.25
C ASN A 53 -10.98 -1.95 30.37
N LEU A 54 -11.48 -1.95 29.12
CA LEU A 54 -11.31 -0.83 28.17
C LEU A 54 -11.79 0.52 28.75
N TYR A 55 -12.85 0.53 29.56
CA TYR A 55 -13.33 1.75 30.23
C TYR A 55 -12.26 2.45 31.07
N GLN A 56 -11.28 1.73 31.60
CA GLN A 56 -10.19 2.31 32.39
C GLN A 56 -9.28 3.20 31.54
N LEU A 57 -9.13 2.88 30.25
CA LEU A 57 -8.30 3.66 29.32
C LEU A 57 -8.98 4.95 28.85
N MET A 58 -10.25 5.15 29.18
CA MET A 58 -10.94 6.43 28.97
C MET A 58 -10.65 7.45 30.08
N ASP A 59 -10.08 7.01 31.21
CA ASP A 59 -9.55 7.93 32.21
C ASP A 59 -8.19 8.46 31.76
N HIS A 60 -8.07 9.79 31.64
CA HIS A 60 -6.86 10.43 31.14
C HIS A 60 -5.61 10.08 31.96
N THR A 61 -5.73 10.00 33.30
CA THR A 61 -4.59 9.69 34.18
C THR A 61 -4.11 8.27 33.96
N ARG A 62 -5.06 7.32 33.89
CA ARG A 62 -4.77 5.91 33.65
C ARG A 62 -4.20 5.68 32.24
N LEU A 63 -4.73 6.37 31.24
CA LEU A 63 -4.20 6.33 29.87
C LEU A 63 -2.75 6.81 29.80
N MET A 64 -2.45 8.00 30.35
CA MET A 64 -1.09 8.53 30.38
C MET A 64 -0.15 7.58 31.13
N GLN A 65 -0.57 7.05 32.29
CA GLN A 65 0.20 6.07 33.05
C GLN A 65 0.51 4.81 32.23
N THR A 66 -0.46 4.35 31.43
CA THR A 66 -0.33 3.17 30.56
C THR A 66 0.69 3.44 29.46
N ILE A 67 0.58 4.56 28.74
CA ILE A 67 1.53 4.94 27.66
C ILE A 67 2.96 5.07 28.22
N HIS A 68 3.14 5.77 29.33
CA HIS A 68 4.45 5.92 29.96
C HIS A 68 5.02 4.58 30.44
N SER A 69 4.19 3.72 31.04
CA SER A 69 4.64 2.39 31.47
C SER A 69 5.07 1.54 30.28
N LEU A 70 4.34 1.60 29.17
CA LEU A 70 4.74 0.93 27.92
C LEU A 70 6.10 1.46 27.43
N LYS A 71 6.24 2.79 27.26
CA LYS A 71 7.52 3.42 26.86
C LYS A 71 8.68 3.03 27.79
N HIS A 72 8.43 2.89 29.09
CA HIS A 72 9.42 2.42 30.06
C HIS A 72 9.83 0.96 29.84
N HIS A 73 8.88 0.02 29.73
CA HIS A 73 9.19 -1.39 29.48
C HIS A 73 9.90 -1.63 28.16
N LEU A 74 9.62 -0.80 27.15
CA LEU A 74 10.33 -0.82 25.88
C LEU A 74 11.79 -0.41 26.03
N LYS A 75 12.03 0.71 26.72
CA LYS A 75 13.39 1.19 27.01
C LYS A 75 14.20 0.19 27.83
N ASP A 76 13.55 -0.51 28.76
CA ASP A 76 14.15 -1.56 29.58
C ASP A 76 14.32 -2.91 28.84
N GLY A 77 13.90 -2.99 27.58
CA GLY A 77 14.03 -4.19 26.75
C GLY A 77 13.13 -5.36 27.17
N ARG A 78 12.08 -5.10 27.96
CA ARG A 78 11.12 -6.12 28.42
C ARG A 78 10.04 -6.44 27.39
N ILE A 79 9.88 -5.57 26.39
CA ILE A 79 8.96 -5.75 25.26
C ILE A 79 9.77 -5.69 23.97
N THR A 80 9.51 -6.63 23.07
CA THR A 80 10.09 -6.68 21.72
C THR A 80 9.00 -6.61 20.65
N PHE A 81 9.40 -6.23 19.43
CA PHE A 81 8.52 -6.06 18.26
C PHE A 81 8.82 -7.16 17.23
N GLY A 82 8.46 -8.41 17.57
CA GLY A 82 8.67 -9.61 16.76
C GLY A 82 10.07 -10.24 16.85
N GLY A 83 11.05 -9.53 17.40
CA GLY A 83 12.40 -10.04 17.67
C GLY A 83 12.57 -10.70 19.04
N GLN A 84 13.72 -11.36 19.20
CA GLN A 84 14.21 -11.87 20.50
C GLN A 84 14.92 -10.78 21.33
N ARG A 85 15.30 -9.67 20.69
CA ARG A 85 15.98 -8.53 21.31
C ARG A 85 15.22 -7.23 21.02
N PRO A 86 15.32 -6.22 21.90
CA PRO A 86 14.78 -4.90 21.61
C PRO A 86 15.54 -4.25 20.43
N PRO A 87 14.89 -3.35 19.68
CA PRO A 87 15.50 -2.68 18.54
C PRO A 87 16.64 -1.76 18.99
N SER A 88 17.74 -1.76 18.24
CA SER A 88 18.95 -1.01 18.55
C SER A 88 19.16 0.24 17.67
N CYS A 89 18.33 0.45 16.64
CA CYS A 89 18.45 1.57 15.71
C CYS A 89 17.08 2.00 15.17
N GLU A 90 17.07 3.18 14.55
CA GLU A 90 15.87 3.85 14.04
C GLU A 90 15.11 3.03 13.00
N GLU A 91 15.82 2.34 12.13
CA GLU A 91 15.22 1.60 11.02
C GLU A 91 14.45 0.35 11.49
N ILE A 92 14.79 -0.19 12.67
CA ILE A 92 14.12 -1.35 13.28
C ILE A 92 13.18 -0.91 14.41
N ASN A 93 13.45 0.23 15.06
CA ASN A 93 12.62 0.76 16.12
C ASN A 93 11.34 1.38 15.56
N LEU A 94 10.29 0.56 15.49
CA LEU A 94 8.96 0.96 15.00
C LEU A 94 8.29 2.06 15.84
N LEU A 95 8.87 2.40 17.00
CA LEU A 95 8.34 3.41 17.93
C LEU A 95 9.23 4.65 18.05
N SER A 96 10.23 4.80 17.18
CA SER A 96 11.22 5.86 17.36
C SER A 96 10.73 7.26 17.02
N GLU A 97 9.68 7.34 16.19
CA GLU A 97 9.12 8.59 15.67
C GLU A 97 10.13 9.41 14.84
N GLN A 98 11.21 8.79 14.37
CA GLN A 98 12.30 9.48 13.66
C GLN A 98 12.65 8.85 12.32
N TYR A 99 11.94 7.79 11.90
CA TYR A 99 12.15 7.19 10.58
C TYR A 99 11.92 8.23 9.48
N ASN A 100 12.98 8.53 8.72
CA ASN A 100 12.92 9.42 7.57
C ASN A 100 13.72 8.82 6.40
N PRO A 101 13.04 8.33 5.34
CA PRO A 101 13.69 7.79 4.15
C PRO A 101 14.12 8.86 3.15
N GLN A 102 13.79 10.13 3.36
CA GLN A 102 14.11 11.19 2.41
C GLN A 102 15.63 11.30 2.21
N VAL A 103 16.05 11.12 0.96
CA VAL A 103 17.45 11.18 0.52
C VAL A 103 17.50 11.90 -0.81
N ASP A 104 18.61 12.62 -1.09
CA ASP A 104 18.80 13.21 -2.42
C ASP A 104 18.86 12.10 -3.48
N CYS A 105 17.87 12.13 -4.37
CA CYS A 105 17.65 11.13 -5.40
C CYS A 105 18.46 11.40 -6.69
N ARG A 106 19.26 12.47 -6.77
CA ARG A 106 20.03 12.77 -7.99
C ARG A 106 21.18 11.79 -8.18
N CYS A 107 20.98 10.76 -9.00
CA CYS A 107 22.04 9.82 -9.34
C CYS A 107 22.62 10.07 -10.74
N GLU A 108 23.35 11.19 -10.85
CA GLU A 108 24.08 11.63 -12.04
C GLU A 108 25.31 10.79 -12.37
N ASP A 109 25.57 9.69 -11.68
CA ASP A 109 26.75 8.85 -11.94
C ASP A 109 26.38 7.45 -12.45
N ILE A 110 25.08 7.10 -12.47
CA ILE A 110 24.62 5.82 -13.01
C ILE A 110 24.34 6.04 -14.51
N GLN A 111 25.05 5.29 -15.34
CA GLN A 111 24.73 5.19 -16.77
C GLN A 111 23.80 4.00 -16.96
N PRO A 112 22.66 4.16 -17.67
CA PRO A 112 21.84 3.03 -18.05
C PRO A 112 22.67 2.03 -18.86
N ILE A 113 22.81 0.80 -18.37
CA ILE A 113 23.63 -0.22 -19.03
C ILE A 113 22.75 -0.97 -20.05
N ILE A 114 23.10 -0.84 -21.33
CA ILE A 114 22.38 -1.43 -22.48
C ILE A 114 22.70 -2.94 -22.65
N GLN A 115 23.66 -3.50 -21.92
CA GLN A 115 24.08 -4.91 -22.03
C GLN A 115 24.22 -5.60 -20.67
N GLN A 116 24.08 -6.94 -20.65
CA GLN A 116 24.27 -7.82 -19.49
C GLN A 116 25.73 -7.81 -19.00
N GLN A 117 26.19 -6.72 -18.40
CA GLN A 117 27.31 -6.76 -17.47
C GLN A 117 26.76 -6.99 -16.07
N ASP A 118 27.47 -7.78 -15.27
CA ASP A 118 27.08 -8.11 -13.90
C ASP A 118 27.25 -6.85 -13.01
N PRO A 119 26.18 -6.09 -12.71
CA PRO A 119 26.30 -4.74 -12.15
C PRO A 119 26.67 -4.79 -10.66
N CYS A 120 26.54 -5.96 -10.04
CA CYS A 120 26.89 -6.15 -8.64
C CYS A 120 28.40 -6.04 -8.37
N ASN A 121 29.25 -6.08 -9.41
CA ASN A 121 30.71 -5.97 -9.31
C ASN A 121 31.28 -4.62 -9.83
N SER A 122 30.44 -3.67 -10.26
CA SER A 122 30.91 -2.39 -10.79
C SER A 122 30.98 -1.29 -9.72
N GLY A 123 31.98 -1.34 -8.84
CA GLY A 123 32.42 -0.21 -8.01
C GLY A 123 31.43 0.33 -6.96
N GLU A 124 31.91 1.25 -6.12
CA GLU A 124 31.08 1.98 -5.16
C GLU A 124 29.94 2.71 -5.89
N ASN A 125 28.68 2.31 -5.63
CA ASN A 125 27.52 3.04 -6.11
C ASN A 125 27.60 4.50 -5.58
N LYS A 126 27.79 5.46 -6.49
CA LYS A 126 27.85 6.89 -6.15
C LYS A 126 26.50 7.50 -5.80
N CYS A 127 25.42 6.84 -6.21
CA CYS A 127 24.04 7.22 -5.92
C CYS A 127 23.73 7.14 -4.42
N HIS A 128 23.35 8.27 -3.81
CA HIS A 128 23.08 8.33 -2.38
C HIS A 128 21.90 7.45 -1.98
N ALA A 129 20.78 7.51 -2.71
CA ALA A 129 19.61 6.67 -2.47
C ALA A 129 19.92 5.16 -2.46
N ILE A 130 20.63 4.66 -3.48
CA ILE A 130 21.04 3.24 -3.53
C ILE A 130 21.99 2.91 -2.38
N ARG A 131 22.96 3.79 -2.10
CA ARG A 131 23.93 3.55 -1.02
C ARG A 131 23.22 3.48 0.32
N SER A 132 22.36 4.44 0.64
CA SER A 132 21.57 4.46 1.87
C SER A 132 20.70 3.21 2.00
N MET A 133 19.97 2.83 0.95
CA MET A 133 19.18 1.59 0.97
C MET A 133 20.06 0.35 1.25
N LYS A 134 21.21 0.20 0.57
CA LYS A 134 22.11 -0.95 0.78
C LYS A 134 22.73 -0.96 2.19
N GLU A 135 23.15 0.19 2.69
CA GLU A 135 23.70 0.33 4.05
C GLU A 135 22.65 -0.02 5.11
N VAL A 136 21.42 0.49 4.95
CA VAL A 136 20.31 0.19 5.86
C VAL A 136 19.90 -1.28 5.77
N MET A 137 19.87 -1.86 4.56
CA MET A 137 19.62 -3.28 4.37
C MET A 137 20.59 -4.14 5.17
N GLU A 138 21.91 -3.93 5.03
CA GLU A 138 22.88 -4.74 5.76
C GLU A 138 22.76 -4.52 7.28
N LYS A 139 22.54 -3.29 7.74
CA LYS A 139 22.27 -3.01 9.16
C LYS A 139 21.07 -3.79 9.70
N VAL A 140 19.97 -3.85 8.95
CA VAL A 140 18.75 -4.58 9.31
C VAL A 140 18.97 -6.09 9.32
N ILE A 141 19.73 -6.62 8.35
CA ILE A 141 20.02 -8.05 8.25
C ILE A 141 20.97 -8.52 9.37
N GLU A 142 21.99 -7.74 9.69
CA GLU A 142 22.89 -8.02 10.81
C GLU A 142 22.13 -8.11 12.15
N ARG A 143 21.04 -7.34 12.26
CA ARG A 143 20.16 -7.27 13.43
C ARG A 143 18.92 -8.15 13.31
N LYS A 144 18.97 -9.23 12.53
CA LYS A 144 17.83 -10.15 12.35
C LYS A 144 17.20 -10.67 13.65
N ASN A 145 17.92 -10.66 14.78
CA ASN A 145 17.37 -11.09 16.07
C ASN A 145 16.50 -10.01 16.75
N GLU A 146 16.44 -8.78 16.22
CA GLU A 146 15.63 -7.66 16.74
C GLU A 146 14.26 -7.54 16.08
N TRP A 147 13.99 -8.34 15.04
CA TRP A 147 12.72 -8.40 14.32
C TRP A 147 12.38 -9.84 13.90
N HIS A 148 11.12 -10.08 13.51
CA HIS A 148 10.67 -11.43 13.14
C HIS A 148 11.15 -11.83 11.73
N ASN A 149 12.12 -12.74 11.65
CA ASN A 149 12.84 -13.02 10.38
C ASN A 149 12.54 -14.38 9.72
N THR A 150 11.64 -15.17 10.30
CA THR A 150 11.38 -16.58 9.94
C THR A 150 10.03 -16.82 9.25
N GLY A 151 9.20 -15.79 9.15
CA GLY A 151 7.87 -15.85 8.52
C GLY A 151 7.89 -15.44 7.04
N LEU A 152 6.90 -14.65 6.63
CA LEU A 152 6.74 -14.21 5.24
C LEU A 152 7.87 -13.29 4.77
N PHE A 153 8.53 -12.62 5.71
CA PHE A 153 9.56 -11.60 5.50
C PHE A 153 10.89 -12.09 6.07
N THR A 154 11.85 -12.36 5.19
CA THR A 154 13.15 -12.92 5.56
C THR A 154 14.30 -12.04 5.07
N PRO A 155 15.50 -12.14 5.67
CA PRO A 155 16.69 -11.42 5.21
C PRO A 155 17.02 -11.72 3.74
N THR A 156 16.79 -12.95 3.30
CA THR A 156 17.03 -13.36 1.90
C THR A 156 16.09 -12.63 0.95
N LYS A 157 14.79 -12.54 1.27
CA LYS A 157 13.84 -11.80 0.44
C LYS A 157 14.18 -10.31 0.37
N LEU A 158 14.58 -9.72 1.50
CA LEU A 158 15.02 -8.33 1.52
C LEU A 158 16.22 -8.09 0.60
N ARG A 159 17.25 -8.95 0.63
CA ARG A 159 18.39 -8.85 -0.29
C ARG A 159 17.96 -8.93 -1.75
N LEU A 160 17.14 -9.93 -2.09
CA LEU A 160 16.70 -10.11 -3.46
C LEU A 160 15.83 -8.93 -3.94
N ALA A 161 15.03 -8.34 -3.05
CA ALA A 161 14.25 -7.14 -3.33
C ALA A 161 15.14 -5.93 -3.61
N VAL A 162 16.14 -5.69 -2.76
CA VAL A 162 17.11 -4.60 -2.93
C VAL A 162 17.92 -4.81 -4.21
N ASP A 163 18.38 -6.02 -4.48
CA ASP A 163 19.10 -6.36 -5.72
C ASP A 163 18.22 -6.13 -6.95
N GLU A 164 16.95 -6.51 -6.90
CA GLU A 164 16.01 -6.27 -7.99
C GLU A 164 15.82 -4.76 -8.26
N LEU A 165 15.61 -3.96 -7.21
CA LEU A 165 15.46 -2.51 -7.31
C LEU A 165 16.74 -1.87 -7.88
N VAL A 166 17.91 -2.19 -7.34
CA VAL A 166 19.19 -1.65 -7.85
C VAL A 166 19.36 -1.94 -9.35
N ASN A 167 18.87 -3.08 -9.81
CA ASN A 167 19.01 -3.53 -11.18
C ASN A 167 17.81 -3.19 -12.10
N SER A 168 16.75 -2.55 -11.60
CA SER A 168 15.51 -2.29 -12.35
C SER A 168 15.71 -1.46 -13.63
N ASN A 169 16.80 -0.69 -13.68
CA ASN A 169 17.17 0.19 -14.79
C ASN A 169 18.25 -0.38 -15.72
N THR A 170 18.63 -1.65 -15.52
CA THR A 170 19.63 -2.34 -16.36
C THR A 170 18.94 -3.17 -17.45
N ASP A 171 19.70 -3.67 -18.44
CA ASP A 171 19.18 -4.52 -19.52
C ASP A 171 17.97 -3.89 -20.25
N MET A 172 18.09 -2.60 -20.56
CA MET A 172 17.03 -1.87 -21.26
C MET A 172 16.82 -2.49 -22.64
N GLN A 173 15.57 -2.82 -22.92
CA GLN A 173 15.16 -3.39 -24.19
C GLN A 173 14.94 -2.29 -25.22
N GLU A 174 14.99 -2.66 -26.49
CA GLU A 174 14.56 -1.78 -27.57
C GLU A 174 13.08 -1.41 -27.41
N SER A 175 12.68 -0.26 -27.98
CA SER A 175 11.28 0.13 -28.04
C SER A 175 10.44 -0.97 -28.69
N PRO A 176 9.29 -1.33 -28.10
CA PRO A 176 8.49 -2.44 -28.59
C PRO A 176 7.89 -2.09 -29.95
N LYS A 177 7.63 -3.13 -30.73
CA LYS A 177 6.81 -3.00 -31.95
C LYS A 177 5.35 -2.78 -31.56
N THR A 178 4.57 -2.22 -32.47
CA THR A 178 3.11 -2.10 -32.30
C THR A 178 2.40 -2.88 -33.40
N CYS A 179 1.07 -3.03 -33.27
CA CYS A 179 0.27 -3.63 -34.35
C CYS A 179 0.27 -2.80 -35.66
N GLN A 180 0.95 -1.64 -35.67
CA GLN A 180 1.10 -0.72 -36.80
C GLN A 180 2.47 -0.81 -37.50
N GLY A 181 3.39 -1.66 -37.02
CA GLY A 181 4.71 -1.86 -37.62
C GLY A 181 5.83 -1.05 -36.95
N THR A 182 6.88 -0.73 -37.71
CA THR A 182 8.12 -0.07 -37.22
C THR A 182 8.43 1.26 -37.93
N ASP A 183 7.55 1.74 -38.81
CA ASP A 183 7.76 2.99 -39.54
C ASP A 183 7.57 4.23 -38.64
N ILE A 184 8.17 5.36 -39.00
CA ILE A 184 8.12 6.62 -38.22
C ILE A 184 6.66 7.10 -37.99
N SER A 185 5.75 6.78 -38.91
CA SER A 185 4.30 7.02 -38.81
C SER A 185 3.55 6.08 -37.85
N SER A 186 4.19 5.01 -37.38
CA SER A 186 3.67 4.02 -36.42
C SER A 186 4.19 4.24 -34.98
N SER A 187 4.75 5.43 -34.73
CA SER A 187 5.27 5.80 -33.41
C SER A 187 4.15 5.91 -32.37
N ILE A 188 4.43 5.39 -31.17
CA ILE A 188 3.52 5.48 -30.02
C ILE A 188 3.32 6.96 -29.69
N PRO A 189 2.07 7.44 -29.54
CA PRO A 189 1.80 8.81 -29.13
C PRO A 189 2.58 9.20 -27.87
N ARG A 190 2.87 10.51 -27.72
CA ARG A 190 3.50 10.99 -26.49
C ARG A 190 2.65 10.60 -25.28
N ILE A 191 3.22 9.80 -24.39
CA ILE A 191 2.53 9.30 -23.21
C ILE A 191 2.47 10.41 -22.17
N GLN A 192 1.25 10.70 -21.72
CA GLN A 192 0.95 11.66 -20.67
C GLN A 192 -0.03 11.04 -19.68
N ALA A 193 -0.07 11.58 -18.47
CA ALA A 193 -0.89 11.08 -17.38
C ALA A 193 -1.42 12.25 -16.52
N PRO A 194 -2.54 12.05 -15.80
CA PRO A 194 -3.06 13.02 -14.86
C PRO A 194 -2.08 13.25 -13.69
N ASP A 195 -2.22 14.40 -13.03
CA ASP A 195 -1.54 14.71 -11.77
C ASP A 195 -1.97 13.71 -10.67
N ARG A 196 -1.03 13.20 -9.87
CA ARG A 196 -1.33 12.30 -8.73
C ARG A 196 -2.00 13.02 -7.56
N ARG A 197 -1.92 14.35 -7.48
CA ARG A 197 -2.52 15.14 -6.40
C ARG A 197 -4.04 15.21 -6.48
N PRO A 198 -4.78 15.33 -5.37
CA PRO A 198 -6.23 15.49 -5.38
C PRO A 198 -6.71 16.62 -6.30
N ASN A 199 -7.74 16.34 -7.08
CA ASN A 199 -8.35 17.26 -8.04
C ASN A 199 -9.70 17.76 -7.49
N PRO A 200 -9.82 19.03 -7.08
CA PRO A 200 -11.04 19.58 -6.47
C PRO A 200 -12.31 19.47 -7.32
N SER A 201 -12.19 19.27 -8.64
CA SER A 201 -13.35 19.12 -9.53
C SER A 201 -14.03 17.75 -9.43
N VAL A 202 -13.32 16.72 -8.95
CA VAL A 202 -13.79 15.33 -8.93
C VAL A 202 -13.55 14.63 -7.59
N ASP A 203 -12.75 15.24 -6.71
CA ASP A 203 -12.46 14.79 -5.34
C ASP A 203 -13.30 15.56 -4.31
N SER A 204 -13.64 14.89 -3.21
CA SER A 204 -14.33 15.52 -2.09
C SER A 204 -13.50 16.67 -1.51
N ASN A 205 -14.16 17.78 -1.17
CA ASN A 205 -13.53 18.85 -0.38
C ASN A 205 -12.86 18.23 0.88
N PRO A 206 -11.63 18.63 1.23
CA PRO A 206 -10.91 18.05 2.38
C PRO A 206 -11.72 18.06 3.67
N ARG A 207 -12.52 19.09 3.94
CA ARG A 207 -13.38 19.14 5.15
C ARG A 207 -14.44 18.03 5.16
N ILE A 208 -15.05 17.76 4.01
CA ILE A 208 -16.04 16.69 3.87
C ILE A 208 -15.32 15.34 3.94
N GLY A 209 -14.18 15.21 3.26
CA GLY A 209 -13.35 14.01 3.30
C GLY A 209 -12.97 13.63 4.72
N ASN A 210 -12.46 14.57 5.51
CA ASN A 210 -12.03 14.36 6.89
C ASN A 210 -13.20 14.07 7.84
N GLN A 211 -14.42 14.49 7.53
CA GLN A 211 -15.62 14.11 8.29
C GLN A 211 -16.05 12.67 8.01
N LEU A 212 -15.93 12.22 6.76
CA LEU A 212 -16.31 10.87 6.36
C LEU A 212 -15.23 9.83 6.72
N TYR A 213 -13.97 10.24 6.64
CA TYR A 213 -12.78 9.40 6.75
C TYR A 213 -11.73 10.10 7.64
N PRO A 214 -12.01 10.23 8.95
CA PRO A 214 -11.14 11.00 9.84
C PRO A 214 -9.76 10.35 9.95
N THR A 215 -8.68 11.12 9.78
CA THR A 215 -7.33 10.71 10.15
C THR A 215 -6.66 11.82 10.96
N ALA A 216 -5.68 11.48 11.79
CA ALA A 216 -4.95 12.46 12.56
C ALA A 216 -4.21 13.46 11.64
N GLU A 217 -3.62 12.95 10.55
CA GLU A 217 -2.78 13.74 9.64
C GLU A 217 -3.58 14.62 8.68
N GLN A 218 -4.85 14.28 8.43
CA GLN A 218 -5.74 15.01 7.50
C GLN A 218 -5.17 15.16 6.07
N LEU A 219 -4.22 14.30 5.71
CA LEU A 219 -3.60 14.24 4.38
C LEU A 219 -4.41 13.31 3.48
N LYS A 220 -5.12 13.87 2.50
CA LYS A 220 -6.07 13.10 1.68
C LYS A 220 -5.49 11.85 1.02
N ILE A 221 -4.26 11.91 0.50
CA ILE A 221 -3.65 10.72 -0.16
C ILE A 221 -3.42 9.60 0.86
N CYS A 222 -2.97 9.95 2.07
CA CYS A 222 -2.83 9.00 3.17
C CYS A 222 -4.19 8.46 3.62
N THR A 223 -5.20 9.34 3.75
CA THR A 223 -6.58 8.94 4.07
C THR A 223 -7.13 7.95 3.05
N ASP A 224 -6.94 8.20 1.76
CA ASP A 224 -7.42 7.34 0.69
C ASP A 224 -6.72 5.95 0.74
N ALA A 225 -5.40 5.91 0.97
CA ALA A 225 -4.66 4.65 1.13
C ALA A 225 -5.14 3.84 2.35
N LYS A 226 -5.37 4.52 3.48
CA LYS A 226 -5.87 3.91 4.72
C LYS A 226 -7.29 3.36 4.58
N TYR A 227 -8.25 4.18 4.15
CA TYR A 227 -9.67 3.82 4.12
C TYR A 227 -10.07 2.98 2.93
N PHE A 228 -9.54 3.27 1.75
CA PHE A 228 -9.95 2.60 0.52
C PHE A 228 -9.06 1.39 0.18
N GLY A 229 -7.86 1.30 0.77
CA GLY A 229 -6.99 0.12 0.70
C GLY A 229 -7.10 -0.72 1.96
N VAL A 230 -6.45 -0.30 3.04
CA VAL A 230 -6.23 -1.13 4.23
C VAL A 230 -7.53 -1.51 4.95
N ILE A 231 -8.30 -0.52 5.39
CA ILE A 231 -9.57 -0.73 6.09
C ILE A 231 -10.57 -1.44 5.18
N ALA A 232 -10.57 -1.15 3.87
CA ALA A 232 -11.42 -1.83 2.91
C ALA A 232 -11.17 -3.35 2.86
N CYS A 233 -9.96 -3.83 3.16
CA CYS A 233 -9.62 -5.25 3.13
C CYS A 233 -10.27 -6.09 4.25
N GLY A 234 -11.10 -5.53 5.14
CA GLY A 234 -11.74 -6.33 6.19
C GLY A 234 -12.37 -5.56 7.34
N GLY A 235 -12.28 -4.23 7.35
CA GLY A 235 -12.71 -3.37 8.45
C GLY A 235 -14.20 -3.49 8.82
N SER A 236 -15.07 -3.90 7.90
CA SER A 236 -16.47 -4.19 8.23
C SER A 236 -16.67 -5.51 8.97
N LEU A 237 -15.65 -6.37 9.01
CA LEU A 237 -15.68 -7.73 9.57
C LEU A 237 -14.89 -7.83 10.88
N CYS A 238 -14.09 -6.82 11.24
CA CYS A 238 -13.32 -6.78 12.48
C CYS A 238 -13.66 -5.54 13.30
N ASP A 239 -13.04 -5.43 14.48
CA ASP A 239 -13.14 -4.23 15.30
C ASP A 239 -12.54 -3.02 14.55
N GLU A 240 -13.30 -1.90 14.52
CA GLU A 240 -12.90 -0.69 13.80
C GLU A 240 -11.63 -0.05 14.37
N GLY A 241 -11.41 -0.13 15.68
CA GLY A 241 -10.19 0.35 16.34
C GLY A 241 -8.96 -0.44 15.91
N LEU A 242 -9.08 -1.77 15.75
CA LEU A 242 -7.98 -2.58 15.21
C LEU A 242 -7.72 -2.29 13.74
N ALA A 243 -8.77 -2.24 12.89
CA ALA A 243 -8.62 -1.88 11.47
C ALA A 243 -7.95 -0.51 11.31
N ARG A 244 -8.33 0.43 12.17
CA ARG A 244 -7.77 1.77 12.23
C ARG A 244 -6.30 1.77 12.62
N ALA A 245 -5.93 1.03 13.67
CA ALA A 245 -4.53 0.90 14.08
C ALA A 245 -3.67 0.25 12.99
N VAL A 246 -4.16 -0.78 12.30
CA VAL A 246 -3.45 -1.39 11.15
C VAL A 246 -3.29 -0.39 10.01
N ALA A 247 -4.29 0.43 9.73
CA ALA A 247 -4.18 1.45 8.68
C ALA A 247 -3.19 2.55 9.05
N ASP A 248 -3.17 2.99 10.31
CA ASP A 248 -2.23 4.00 10.79
C ASP A 248 -0.79 3.46 10.93
N SER A 249 -0.59 2.15 11.12
CA SER A 249 0.76 1.55 11.08
C SER A 249 1.41 1.60 9.69
N CYS A 250 0.62 1.81 8.63
CA CYS A 250 1.14 2.04 7.28
C CYS A 250 1.95 3.33 7.16
N ASN A 251 1.90 4.24 8.14
CA ASN A 251 2.46 5.58 8.00
C ASN A 251 3.94 5.59 7.58
N ASP A 252 4.75 4.61 7.97
CA ASP A 252 6.14 4.53 7.51
C ASP A 252 6.24 4.28 6.00
N ILE A 253 5.34 3.45 5.44
CA ILE A 253 5.24 3.23 4.00
C ILE A 253 4.76 4.51 3.32
N LEU A 254 3.76 5.18 3.89
CA LEU A 254 3.21 6.42 3.36
C LEU A 254 4.22 7.57 3.40
N ILE A 255 5.14 7.60 4.36
CA ILE A 255 6.27 8.52 4.36
C ILE A 255 7.20 8.20 3.18
N GLY A 256 7.49 6.93 2.90
CA GLY A 256 8.30 6.55 1.74
C GLY A 256 7.64 6.84 0.39
N ASP A 257 6.32 6.78 0.31
CA ASP A 257 5.55 6.92 -0.94
C ASP A 257 5.02 8.33 -1.22
N TYR A 258 4.72 9.08 -0.15
CA TYR A 258 3.96 10.33 -0.20
C TYR A 258 4.60 11.45 0.62
N CYS A 259 5.91 11.41 0.87
CA CYS A 259 6.58 12.46 1.64
C CYS A 259 6.39 13.86 1.06
N GLU A 260 6.07 13.97 -0.24
CA GLU A 260 5.80 15.21 -0.95
C GLU A 260 4.39 15.76 -0.74
N ALA A 261 3.46 14.90 -0.34
CA ALA A 261 2.08 15.29 -0.06
C ALA A 261 1.95 15.88 1.35
N ALA A 262 3.00 15.79 2.16
CA ALA A 262 3.08 16.25 3.54
C ALA A 262 4.16 17.34 3.68
N ASP A 263 3.88 18.38 4.46
CA ASP A 263 4.95 19.25 4.95
C ASP A 263 5.66 18.58 6.14
N ALA A 264 6.66 19.26 6.71
CA ALA A 264 7.42 18.73 7.85
C ALA A 264 6.54 18.42 9.08
N GLU A 265 5.43 19.15 9.27
CA GLU A 265 4.49 18.90 10.35
C GLU A 265 3.67 17.62 10.07
N GLY A 266 3.17 17.47 8.84
CA GLY A 266 2.48 16.26 8.39
C GLY A 266 3.36 15.01 8.46
N LEU A 267 4.63 15.11 8.05
CA LEU A 267 5.61 14.02 8.16
C LEU A 267 5.85 13.61 9.60
N LYS A 268 6.06 14.60 10.48
CA LYS A 268 6.22 14.34 11.92
C LYS A 268 4.98 13.65 12.48
N LEU A 269 3.79 14.10 12.08
CA LEU A 269 2.55 13.51 12.56
C LEU A 269 2.37 12.07 12.06
N LEU A 270 2.73 11.77 10.80
CA LEU A 270 2.77 10.41 10.28
C LEU A 270 3.68 9.51 11.13
N GLN A 271 4.90 9.95 11.44
CA GLN A 271 5.86 9.21 12.28
C GLN A 271 5.28 8.91 13.67
N GLN A 272 4.69 9.93 14.31
CA GLN A 272 4.14 9.79 15.66
C GLN A 272 2.90 8.90 15.70
N VAL A 273 2.01 9.03 14.73
CA VAL A 273 0.79 8.22 14.63
C VAL A 273 1.12 6.78 14.28
N GLY A 274 2.12 6.53 13.42
CA GLY A 274 2.61 5.18 13.12
C GLY A 274 3.16 4.47 14.36
N ALA A 275 3.96 5.19 15.17
CA ALA A 275 4.44 4.68 16.45
C ALA A 275 3.29 4.43 17.46
N ALA A 276 2.32 5.33 17.54
CA ALA A 276 1.13 5.15 18.37
C ALA A 276 0.34 3.90 17.95
N ALA A 277 0.16 3.68 16.65
CA ALA A 277 -0.52 2.51 16.10
C ALA A 277 0.22 1.20 16.42
N MET A 278 1.53 1.14 16.16
CA MET A 278 2.33 -0.06 16.44
C MET A 278 2.38 -0.40 17.93
N SER A 279 2.44 0.62 18.80
CA SER A 279 2.42 0.42 20.26
C SER A 279 1.05 -0.07 20.76
N PHE A 280 -0.04 0.45 20.20
CA PHE A 280 -1.40 -0.03 20.47
C PHE A 280 -1.59 -1.49 20.03
N LEU A 281 -1.16 -1.82 18.81
CA LEU A 281 -1.22 -3.19 18.28
C LEU A 281 -0.39 -4.16 19.12
N LYS A 282 0.74 -3.72 19.69
CA LYS A 282 1.53 -4.56 20.60
C LYS A 282 0.78 -4.90 21.88
N LEU A 283 0.07 -3.95 22.48
CA LEU A 283 -0.76 -4.21 23.67
C LEU A 283 -1.99 -5.07 23.33
N CYS A 284 -2.57 -4.90 22.14
CA CYS A 284 -3.60 -5.79 21.62
C CYS A 284 -3.06 -7.22 21.40
N ASN A 285 -1.81 -7.37 20.96
CA ASN A 285 -1.16 -8.67 20.85
C ASN A 285 -0.94 -9.31 22.23
N MET A 286 -0.42 -8.55 23.20
CA MET A 286 -0.21 -9.04 24.57
C MET A 286 -1.51 -9.43 25.28
N SER A 287 -2.65 -8.84 24.92
CA SER A 287 -3.99 -9.18 25.43
C SER A 287 -4.70 -10.29 24.62
N GLY A 288 -4.06 -10.82 23.57
CA GLY A 288 -4.61 -11.89 22.74
C GLY A 288 -5.65 -11.46 21.70
N ARG A 289 -5.84 -10.15 21.47
CA ARG A 289 -6.71 -9.63 20.40
C ARG A 289 -6.07 -9.67 19.02
N VAL A 290 -4.74 -9.64 18.97
CA VAL A 290 -3.93 -9.77 17.75
C VAL A 290 -3.00 -10.97 17.95
N THR A 291 -2.99 -11.92 17.02
CA THR A 291 -2.16 -13.13 17.18
C THR A 291 -0.68 -12.79 17.02
N ASP A 292 0.20 -13.64 17.54
CA ASP A 292 1.64 -13.49 17.34
C ASP A 292 1.98 -13.51 15.85
N TRP A 293 1.35 -14.40 15.06
CA TRP A 293 1.54 -14.43 13.61
C TRP A 293 1.20 -13.10 12.95
N GLN A 294 0.07 -12.49 13.32
CA GLN A 294 -0.39 -11.21 12.78
C GLN A 294 0.60 -10.08 13.09
N PHE A 295 0.93 -9.91 14.37
CA PHE A 295 1.76 -8.81 14.84
C PHE A 295 3.23 -8.94 14.39
N ASP A 296 3.78 -10.15 14.45
CA ASP A 296 5.18 -10.40 14.11
C ASP A 296 5.44 -10.19 12.61
N ASN A 297 4.56 -10.70 11.74
CA ASN A 297 4.69 -10.48 10.30
C ASN A 297 4.45 -9.00 9.93
N LEU A 298 3.54 -8.28 10.60
CA LEU A 298 3.37 -6.84 10.39
C LEU A 298 4.64 -6.07 10.74
N SER A 299 5.20 -6.36 11.90
CA SER A 299 6.42 -5.70 12.37
C SER A 299 7.58 -5.95 11.41
N ALA A 300 7.77 -7.21 10.98
CA ALA A 300 8.78 -7.57 9.99
C ALA A 300 8.55 -6.89 8.64
N TYR A 301 7.30 -6.81 8.20
CA TYR A 301 6.91 -6.16 6.97
C TYR A 301 7.31 -4.68 6.95
N ILE A 302 6.93 -3.93 7.99
CA ILE A 302 7.23 -2.51 8.11
C ILE A 302 8.74 -2.27 8.15
N VAL A 303 9.50 -3.10 8.88
CA VAL A 303 10.98 -3.02 8.89
C VAL A 303 11.55 -3.18 7.48
N GLN A 304 11.05 -4.11 6.66
CA GLN A 304 11.51 -4.26 5.29
C GLN A 304 11.08 -3.10 4.39
N CYS A 305 9.86 -2.58 4.55
CA CYS A 305 9.41 -1.39 3.83
C CYS A 305 10.28 -0.18 4.16
N ARG A 306 10.69 -0.01 5.42
CA ARG A 306 11.57 1.08 5.84
C ARG A 306 12.90 1.08 5.09
N VAL A 307 13.45 -0.11 4.81
CA VAL A 307 14.66 -0.28 3.99
C VAL A 307 14.41 0.18 2.56
N LEU A 308 13.32 -0.28 1.94
CA LEU A 308 13.01 0.04 0.55
C LEU A 308 12.63 1.51 0.35
N GLY A 309 12.07 2.18 1.36
CA GLY A 309 11.69 3.59 1.28
C GLY A 309 12.86 4.53 0.94
N TYR A 310 14.11 4.15 1.23
CA TYR A 310 15.30 4.92 0.83
C TYR A 310 15.57 4.89 -0.68
N TYR A 311 14.98 3.94 -1.40
CA TYR A 311 15.09 3.84 -2.84
C TYR A 311 13.85 4.48 -3.47
N ARG A 312 14.00 5.70 -3.97
CA ARG A 312 13.01 6.29 -4.86
C ARG A 312 13.72 7.01 -6.01
N ASP A 313 13.27 6.68 -7.22
CA ASP A 313 13.27 7.62 -8.34
C ASP A 313 14.65 8.12 -8.85
N HIS A 314 15.67 7.31 -8.66
CA HIS A 314 17.05 7.76 -8.64
C HIS A 314 17.72 7.92 -10.03
N THR A 315 17.17 7.40 -11.14
CA THR A 315 17.80 7.45 -12.49
C THR A 315 16.98 8.17 -13.58
N ARG A 316 15.82 8.74 -13.25
CA ARG A 316 14.85 9.26 -14.25
C ARG A 316 15.46 10.16 -15.31
N SER A 317 16.33 11.08 -14.89
CA SER A 317 16.87 12.14 -15.77
C SER A 317 17.71 11.59 -16.92
N ARG A 318 18.16 10.33 -16.83
CA ARG A 318 19.00 9.66 -17.83
C ARG A 318 18.30 8.55 -18.59
N LEU A 319 17.15 8.10 -18.11
CA LEU A 319 16.38 7.08 -18.79
C LEU A 319 15.76 7.66 -20.08
N PRO A 320 15.73 6.89 -21.18
CA PRO A 320 15.05 7.32 -22.38
C PRO A 320 13.55 7.55 -22.13
N ASP A 321 12.96 8.44 -22.92
CA ASP A 321 11.51 8.64 -22.92
C ASP A 321 10.80 7.42 -23.53
N GLY A 322 9.53 7.27 -23.17
CA GLY A 322 8.64 6.29 -23.79
C GLY A 322 8.64 4.92 -23.12
N ILE A 323 8.03 3.96 -23.83
CA ILE A 323 7.71 2.65 -23.29
C ILE A 323 8.72 1.61 -23.80
N TYR A 324 9.30 0.85 -22.88
CA TYR A 324 10.29 -0.20 -23.15
C TYR A 324 10.43 -1.08 -21.90
N GLY A 325 10.92 -2.30 -22.11
CA GLY A 325 11.22 -3.24 -21.02
C GLY A 325 12.62 -3.05 -20.44
N SER A 326 12.87 -3.66 -19.28
CA SER A 326 14.20 -3.69 -18.65
C SER A 326 14.43 -5.00 -17.90
N ARG A 327 15.53 -5.11 -17.15
CA ARG A 327 15.88 -6.32 -16.39
C ARG A 327 14.76 -6.71 -15.44
N MET A 328 14.45 -8.01 -15.46
CA MET A 328 13.51 -8.63 -14.54
C MET A 328 14.08 -9.98 -14.12
N THR A 329 14.24 -10.19 -12.82
CA THR A 329 14.73 -11.46 -12.24
C THR A 329 13.58 -12.42 -11.90
N GLY A 330 12.38 -11.86 -11.71
CA GLY A 330 11.12 -12.54 -11.44
C GLY A 330 10.02 -11.49 -11.30
N LEU A 331 8.76 -11.90 -11.33
CA LEU A 331 7.67 -10.96 -11.03
C LEU A 331 7.61 -10.73 -9.52
N GLY A 332 7.96 -9.53 -9.08
CA GLY A 332 7.51 -9.01 -7.80
C GLY A 332 8.33 -9.38 -6.56
N VAL A 333 9.65 -9.59 -6.67
CA VAL A 333 10.46 -9.85 -5.47
C VAL A 333 10.49 -8.62 -4.56
N HIS A 334 10.73 -7.43 -5.11
CA HIS A 334 10.60 -6.20 -4.34
C HIS A 334 9.14 -5.84 -4.05
N ARG A 335 8.21 -6.13 -4.97
CA ARG A 335 6.79 -5.84 -4.76
C ARG A 335 6.14 -6.69 -3.66
N HIS A 336 6.71 -7.85 -3.33
CA HIS A 336 6.38 -8.64 -2.13
C HIS A 336 6.45 -7.81 -0.84
N ILE A 337 7.27 -6.76 -0.85
CA ILE A 337 7.47 -5.81 0.24
C ILE A 337 6.80 -4.48 -0.10
N ASP A 338 7.08 -3.90 -1.27
CA ASP A 338 6.77 -2.50 -1.58
C ASP A 338 5.31 -2.20 -1.90
N VAL A 339 4.47 -3.19 -2.23
CA VAL A 339 3.09 -2.91 -2.71
C VAL A 339 2.08 -2.60 -1.60
N ALA A 340 2.47 -2.54 -0.32
CA ALA A 340 1.59 -2.39 0.86
C ALA A 340 0.65 -3.58 1.18
N ALA A 341 0.75 -4.72 0.49
CA ALA A 341 -0.27 -5.79 0.52
C ALA A 341 -0.48 -6.40 1.92
N PHE A 342 0.57 -6.48 2.74
CA PHE A 342 0.46 -7.15 4.03
C PHE A 342 -0.44 -6.41 5.03
N HIS A 343 -0.57 -5.08 4.95
CA HIS A 343 -1.52 -4.34 5.79
C HIS A 343 -2.97 -4.73 5.45
N GLY A 344 -3.27 -4.95 4.16
CA GLY A 344 -4.54 -5.51 3.72
C GLY A 344 -4.74 -6.94 4.24
N VAL A 345 -3.72 -7.80 4.12
CA VAL A 345 -3.73 -9.17 4.66
C VAL A 345 -4.01 -9.19 6.16
N LEU A 346 -3.37 -8.31 6.93
CA LEU A 346 -3.59 -8.24 8.37
C LEU A 346 -5.04 -7.82 8.69
N THR A 347 -5.57 -6.80 8.01
CA THR A 347 -6.96 -6.36 8.23
C THR A 347 -7.96 -7.46 7.86
N ALA A 348 -7.73 -8.15 6.74
CA ALA A 348 -8.52 -9.30 6.31
C ALA A 348 -8.42 -10.48 7.29
N SER A 349 -7.22 -10.73 7.81
CA SER A 349 -6.94 -11.76 8.82
C SER A 349 -7.69 -11.49 10.12
N LEU A 350 -7.74 -10.24 10.58
CA LEU A 350 -8.53 -9.85 11.76
C LEU A 350 -10.03 -10.09 11.55
N GLY A 351 -10.55 -9.85 10.34
CA GLY A 351 -11.97 -10.03 10.02
C GLY A 351 -12.38 -11.48 9.80
N THR A 352 -11.49 -12.31 9.28
CA THR A 352 -11.78 -13.71 8.90
C THR A 352 -11.25 -14.74 9.92
N GLY A 353 -10.30 -14.33 10.77
CA GLY A 353 -9.53 -15.24 11.62
C GLY A 353 -8.54 -16.12 10.85
N GLN A 354 -8.34 -15.90 9.55
CA GLN A 354 -7.45 -16.71 8.70
C GLN A 354 -6.02 -16.18 8.74
N GLU A 355 -5.05 -17.08 8.66
CA GLU A 355 -3.64 -16.78 8.35
C GLU A 355 -3.35 -17.18 6.90
N VAL A 356 -2.30 -16.63 6.30
CA VAL A 356 -1.87 -17.01 4.95
C VAL A 356 -0.55 -17.77 4.95
N THR A 357 -0.46 -18.77 4.09
CA THR A 357 0.83 -19.39 3.74
C THR A 357 1.64 -18.45 2.83
N GLU A 358 2.94 -18.75 2.68
CA GLU A 358 3.80 -18.03 1.74
C GLU A 358 3.28 -18.09 0.29
N GLU A 359 2.75 -19.24 -0.12
CA GLU A 359 2.19 -19.43 -1.45
C GLU A 359 0.92 -18.57 -1.65
N GLN A 360 0.01 -18.56 -0.67
CA GLN A 360 -1.18 -17.72 -0.70
C GLN A 360 -0.81 -16.24 -0.73
N TYR A 361 0.13 -15.82 0.12
CA TYR A 361 0.61 -14.44 0.13
C TYR A 361 1.23 -14.04 -1.21
N SER A 362 2.03 -14.92 -1.83
CA SER A 362 2.63 -14.66 -3.14
C SER A 362 1.57 -14.46 -4.23
N ARG A 363 0.48 -15.24 -4.24
CA ARG A 363 -0.62 -15.06 -5.20
C ARG A 363 -1.36 -13.75 -4.99
N ILE A 364 -1.64 -13.39 -3.73
CA ILE A 364 -2.27 -12.11 -3.36
C ILE A 364 -1.38 -10.95 -3.85
N VAL A 365 -0.08 -11.00 -3.54
CA VAL A 365 0.89 -9.99 -3.99
C VAL A 365 0.89 -9.90 -5.51
N GLU A 366 1.01 -11.01 -6.24
CA GLU A 366 1.06 -10.95 -7.70
C GLU A 366 -0.21 -10.33 -8.30
N ALA A 367 -1.39 -10.70 -7.80
CA ALA A 367 -2.66 -10.08 -8.23
C ALA A 367 -2.70 -8.57 -7.94
N THR A 368 -2.35 -8.16 -6.71
CA THR A 368 -2.34 -6.73 -6.31
C THR A 368 -1.34 -5.89 -7.10
N VAL A 369 -0.17 -6.45 -7.41
CA VAL A 369 0.85 -5.82 -8.25
C VAL A 369 0.35 -5.56 -9.65
N TYR A 370 -0.29 -6.54 -10.29
CA TYR A 370 -0.84 -6.34 -11.63
C TYR A 370 -1.92 -5.27 -11.64
N ILE A 371 -2.80 -5.24 -10.62
CA ILE A 371 -3.82 -4.19 -10.48
C ILE A 371 -3.15 -2.80 -10.37
N ASN A 372 -2.19 -2.64 -9.47
CA ASN A 372 -1.49 -1.37 -9.23
C ASN A 372 -0.70 -0.92 -10.47
N ASP A 373 0.14 -1.79 -11.02
CA ASP A 373 1.03 -1.43 -12.12
C ASP A 373 0.27 -1.15 -13.42
N PHE A 374 -0.93 -1.69 -13.61
CA PHE A 374 -1.80 -1.32 -14.74
C PHE A 374 -2.34 0.09 -14.62
N VAL A 375 -2.87 0.47 -13.47
CA VAL A 375 -3.44 1.81 -13.29
C VAL A 375 -2.35 2.88 -13.32
N ASP A 376 -1.14 2.55 -12.87
CA ASP A 376 0.00 3.46 -12.88
C ASP A 376 0.81 3.44 -14.19
N LEU A 377 0.56 2.50 -15.13
CA LEU A 377 1.35 2.31 -16.35
C LEU A 377 1.68 3.62 -17.09
N ARG A 378 0.68 4.47 -17.34
CA ARG A 378 0.87 5.76 -18.03
C ARG A 378 1.69 6.74 -17.21
N GLY A 379 1.38 6.85 -15.93
CA GLY A 379 2.09 7.74 -15.01
C GLY A 379 3.54 7.33 -14.86
N ASP A 380 3.80 6.05 -14.64
CA ASP A 380 5.12 5.50 -14.45
C ASP A 380 5.94 5.55 -15.73
N THR A 381 5.30 5.39 -16.90
CA THR A 381 5.99 5.63 -18.18
C THR A 381 6.38 7.10 -18.34
N MET A 382 5.45 8.03 -18.06
CA MET A 382 5.71 9.48 -18.15
C MET A 382 6.81 9.91 -17.18
N ARG A 383 6.87 9.29 -16.00
CA ARG A 383 7.89 9.55 -14.96
C ARG A 383 9.16 8.73 -15.13
N LYS A 384 9.18 7.73 -16.02
CA LYS A 384 10.29 6.77 -16.19
C LYS A 384 10.54 5.91 -14.94
N GLN A 385 9.50 5.61 -14.17
CA GLN A 385 9.58 4.73 -13.00
C GLN A 385 9.60 3.27 -13.46
N ARG A 386 10.68 2.57 -13.14
CA ARG A 386 10.91 1.16 -13.54
C ARG A 386 10.66 0.17 -12.40
N GLU A 387 10.09 0.59 -11.29
CA GLU A 387 9.56 -0.33 -10.26
C GLU A 387 8.37 -1.12 -10.81
N ASN A 388 7.57 -0.49 -11.68
CA ASN A 388 6.43 -1.08 -12.38
C ASN A 388 6.83 -2.33 -13.18
N VAL A 389 6.36 -3.49 -12.75
CA VAL A 389 6.75 -4.80 -13.30
C VAL A 389 6.15 -5.02 -14.68
N ILE A 390 4.99 -4.43 -14.97
CA ILE A 390 4.36 -4.50 -16.30
C ILE A 390 5.22 -3.76 -17.31
N LEU A 391 5.75 -2.57 -16.97
CA LEU A 391 6.69 -1.84 -17.83
C LEU A 391 7.98 -2.63 -18.04
N ARG A 392 8.59 -3.14 -16.97
CA ARG A 392 9.85 -3.90 -17.06
C ARG A 392 9.72 -5.15 -17.93
N GLY A 393 8.59 -5.84 -17.85
CA GLY A 393 8.33 -7.08 -18.59
C GLY A 393 8.10 -6.92 -20.09
N ILE A 394 7.96 -5.70 -20.62
CA ILE A 394 7.65 -5.47 -22.04
C ILE A 394 8.69 -6.11 -22.95
N ARG A 395 8.24 -6.99 -23.85
CA ARG A 395 9.06 -7.62 -24.90
C ARG A 395 8.24 -7.75 -26.18
N GLY A 396 8.88 -7.57 -27.33
CA GLY A 396 8.25 -7.80 -28.63
C GLY A 396 7.17 -6.78 -28.99
N ASP A 397 5.96 -7.26 -29.29
CA ASP A 397 4.82 -6.41 -29.69
C ASP A 397 4.03 -5.94 -28.45
N LEU A 398 3.91 -4.62 -28.29
CA LEU A 398 3.27 -4.00 -27.13
C LEU A 398 1.78 -4.36 -27.01
N CYS A 399 1.07 -4.40 -28.13
CA CYS A 399 -0.38 -4.64 -28.14
C CYS A 399 -0.70 -6.06 -27.67
N LYS A 400 0.05 -7.04 -28.19
CA LYS A 400 -0.02 -8.46 -27.79
C LYS A 400 0.47 -8.67 -26.36
N TYR A 401 1.56 -8.02 -25.97
CA TYR A 401 2.07 -8.10 -24.61
C TYR A 401 1.03 -7.63 -23.59
N LEU A 402 0.48 -6.42 -23.77
CA LEU A 402 -0.55 -5.89 -22.88
C LEU A 402 -1.82 -6.76 -22.91
N ASP A 403 -2.16 -7.40 -24.03
CA ASP A 403 -3.27 -8.38 -24.09
C ASP A 403 -3.05 -9.58 -23.18
N GLY A 404 -1.88 -10.19 -23.30
CA GLY A 404 -1.51 -11.35 -22.50
C GLY A 404 -1.44 -11.02 -21.01
N VAL A 405 -0.88 -9.86 -20.65
CA VAL A 405 -0.79 -9.42 -19.25
C VAL A 405 -2.17 -9.10 -18.68
N ILE A 406 -3.10 -8.55 -19.47
CA ILE A 406 -4.51 -8.36 -19.02
C ILE A 406 -5.15 -9.71 -18.73
N GLY A 407 -5.05 -10.68 -19.67
CA GLY A 407 -5.56 -12.02 -19.46
C GLY A 407 -4.99 -12.67 -18.19
N LYS A 408 -3.66 -12.58 -18.01
CA LYS A 408 -2.99 -13.09 -16.82
C LYS A 408 -3.47 -12.43 -15.52
N CYS A 409 -3.72 -11.12 -15.53
CA CYS A 409 -4.27 -10.41 -14.36
C CYS A 409 -5.65 -10.95 -13.98
N LEU A 410 -6.53 -11.17 -14.96
CA LEU A 410 -7.85 -11.75 -14.71
C LEU A 410 -7.75 -13.14 -14.07
N ASP A 411 -6.87 -13.99 -14.59
CA ASP A 411 -6.64 -15.32 -14.04
C ASP A 411 -6.09 -15.27 -12.61
N LEU A 412 -5.07 -14.45 -12.36
CA LEU A 412 -4.46 -14.29 -11.03
C LEU A 412 -5.45 -13.75 -10.00
N VAL A 413 -6.27 -12.76 -10.39
CA VAL A 413 -7.27 -12.19 -9.49
C VAL A 413 -8.38 -13.19 -9.19
N ALA A 414 -8.86 -13.93 -10.21
CA ALA A 414 -9.83 -14.99 -10.00
C ALA A 414 -9.26 -16.11 -9.10
N ASP A 415 -8.02 -16.55 -9.35
CA ASP A 415 -7.31 -17.52 -8.51
C ASP A 415 -7.21 -17.07 -7.05
N ALA A 416 -6.83 -15.81 -6.81
CA ALA A 416 -6.70 -15.27 -5.47
C ALA A 416 -8.06 -15.23 -4.74
N ILE A 417 -9.12 -14.80 -5.42
CA ILE A 417 -10.49 -14.75 -4.88
C ILE A 417 -11.02 -16.16 -4.59
N ASP A 418 -10.86 -17.11 -5.52
CA ASP A 418 -11.32 -18.48 -5.37
C ASP A 418 -10.56 -19.24 -4.26
N SER A 419 -9.30 -18.87 -4.02
CA SER A 419 -8.42 -19.61 -3.11
C SER A 419 -8.73 -19.42 -1.62
N SER A 420 -9.17 -18.23 -1.21
CA SER A 420 -9.54 -17.94 0.17
C SER A 420 -10.34 -16.65 0.31
N GLU A 421 -11.18 -16.60 1.33
CA GLU A 421 -11.94 -15.39 1.68
C GLU A 421 -11.00 -14.22 2.00
N LEU A 422 -9.93 -14.46 2.77
CA LEU A 422 -8.89 -13.47 3.04
C LEU A 422 -8.29 -12.93 1.74
N GLY A 423 -7.89 -13.81 0.81
CA GLY A 423 -7.31 -13.41 -0.48
C GLY A 423 -8.27 -12.55 -1.30
N ALA A 424 -9.55 -12.92 -1.33
CA ALA A 424 -10.59 -12.14 -1.99
C ALA A 424 -10.71 -10.74 -1.39
N LEU A 425 -10.76 -10.60 -0.07
CA LEU A 425 -10.88 -9.30 0.59
C LEU A 425 -9.71 -8.37 0.24
N VAL A 426 -8.48 -8.90 0.22
CA VAL A 426 -7.30 -8.10 -0.11
C VAL A 426 -7.34 -7.64 -1.57
N VAL A 427 -7.58 -8.56 -2.52
CA VAL A 427 -7.55 -8.22 -3.95
C VAL A 427 -8.71 -7.29 -4.34
N MET A 428 -9.91 -7.51 -3.78
CA MET A 428 -11.03 -6.59 -4.00
C MET A 428 -10.79 -5.23 -3.32
N GLY A 429 -10.14 -5.21 -2.15
CA GLY A 429 -9.70 -3.99 -1.46
C GLY A 429 -8.73 -3.16 -2.32
N TYR A 430 -7.78 -3.81 -2.99
CA TYR A 430 -6.88 -3.13 -3.94
C TYR A 430 -7.61 -2.55 -5.14
N CYS A 431 -8.59 -3.27 -5.70
CA CYS A 431 -9.44 -2.73 -6.76
C CYS A 431 -10.23 -1.50 -6.28
N ASN A 432 -10.75 -1.53 -5.05
CA ASN A 432 -11.44 -0.40 -4.44
C ASN A 432 -10.50 0.81 -4.26
N TRP A 433 -9.30 0.59 -3.72
CA TRP A 433 -8.28 1.64 -3.63
C TRP A 433 -7.95 2.24 -5.00
N ALA A 434 -7.73 1.41 -6.02
CA ALA A 434 -7.41 1.89 -7.36
C ALA A 434 -8.48 2.83 -7.93
N ILE A 435 -9.78 2.52 -7.76
CA ILE A 435 -10.85 3.37 -8.31
C ILE A 435 -11.21 4.57 -7.41
N MET A 436 -11.03 4.43 -6.09
CA MET A 436 -11.45 5.44 -5.10
C MET A 436 -10.36 6.43 -4.74
N SER A 437 -9.09 6.03 -4.87
CA SER A 437 -7.96 6.84 -4.44
C SER A 437 -7.71 7.99 -5.40
N ALA A 438 -7.42 9.16 -4.84
CA ALA A 438 -6.92 10.28 -5.61
C ALA A 438 -5.57 9.98 -6.27
N HIS A 439 -4.80 8.98 -5.83
CA HIS A 439 -3.48 8.69 -6.37
C HIS A 439 -3.52 8.06 -7.78
N HIS A 440 -4.35 7.04 -8.01
CA HIS A 440 -4.37 6.31 -9.30
C HIS A 440 -5.17 6.99 -10.40
N LYS A 441 -6.04 7.94 -10.05
CA LYS A 441 -6.77 8.78 -11.01
C LYS A 441 -7.56 7.98 -12.07
N VAL A 442 -8.08 6.82 -11.72
CA VAL A 442 -8.78 5.94 -12.68
C VAL A 442 -9.94 6.65 -13.38
N TYR A 443 -10.71 7.48 -12.66
CA TYR A 443 -11.77 8.30 -13.26
C TYR A 443 -11.23 9.24 -14.35
N GLU A 444 -10.16 9.99 -14.07
CA GLU A 444 -9.53 10.89 -15.04
C GLU A 444 -8.87 10.13 -16.17
N LEU A 445 -8.28 8.95 -15.92
CA LEU A 445 -7.73 8.09 -16.96
C LEU A 445 -8.82 7.70 -17.97
N VAL A 446 -9.94 7.17 -17.49
CA VAL A 446 -11.06 6.75 -18.34
C VAL A 446 -11.71 7.92 -19.08
N LYS A 447 -11.80 9.11 -18.47
CA LYS A 447 -12.43 10.29 -19.08
C LYS A 447 -11.50 11.13 -19.94
N GLY A 448 -10.20 11.09 -19.64
CA GLY A 448 -9.19 11.97 -20.22
C GLY A 448 -8.55 11.42 -21.48
N ILE A 449 -8.69 10.12 -21.74
CA ILE A 449 -8.22 9.51 -22.99
C ILE A 449 -9.16 9.77 -24.17
N ARG A 450 -8.60 9.79 -25.38
CA ARG A 450 -9.34 9.80 -26.64
C ARG A 450 -8.82 8.73 -27.57
N GLN A 451 -9.72 8.10 -28.30
CA GLN A 451 -9.33 7.14 -29.32
C GLN A 451 -8.62 7.86 -30.47
N VAL A 452 -7.49 7.31 -30.91
CA VAL A 452 -6.72 7.85 -32.03
C VAL A 452 -7.45 7.50 -33.34
N GLN A 453 -8.14 8.49 -33.93
CA GLN A 453 -9.04 8.27 -35.08
C GLN A 453 -8.38 7.75 -36.36
N LYS A 454 -7.04 7.82 -36.46
CA LYS A 454 -6.29 7.44 -37.67
C LYS A 454 -5.88 5.97 -37.72
N GLN A 455 -6.17 5.20 -36.67
CA GLN A 455 -5.59 3.88 -36.47
C GLN A 455 -6.70 2.82 -36.41
N SER A 456 -6.55 1.76 -37.20
CA SER A 456 -7.43 0.59 -37.09
C SER A 456 -7.22 -0.05 -35.71
N PRO A 457 -8.29 -0.32 -34.95
CA PRO A 457 -8.16 -0.98 -33.65
C PRO A 457 -7.59 -2.39 -33.82
N CYS A 458 -6.66 -2.82 -32.95
CA CYS A 458 -6.29 -4.24 -32.95
C CYS A 458 -7.46 -5.08 -32.39
N GLU A 459 -7.58 -6.33 -32.84
CA GLU A 459 -8.47 -7.30 -32.19
C GLU A 459 -7.76 -7.88 -30.95
N TYR A 460 -8.40 -7.76 -29.79
CA TYR A 460 -7.85 -8.20 -28.51
C TYR A 460 -8.54 -9.46 -28.01
N VAL A 461 -7.75 -10.48 -27.67
CA VAL A 461 -8.26 -11.74 -27.13
C VAL A 461 -8.90 -11.49 -25.77
N SER A 462 -8.28 -10.65 -24.93
CA SER A 462 -8.85 -10.30 -23.61
C SER A 462 -10.25 -9.68 -23.68
N VAL A 463 -10.61 -9.06 -24.81
CA VAL A 463 -11.92 -8.42 -25.01
C VAL A 463 -12.89 -9.32 -25.77
N SER A 464 -12.41 -10.00 -26.82
CA SER A 464 -13.23 -10.85 -27.68
C SER A 464 -13.54 -12.23 -27.07
N GLN A 465 -12.66 -12.75 -26.22
CA GLN A 465 -12.85 -14.00 -25.49
C GLN A 465 -13.08 -13.70 -24.02
N THR A 466 -14.35 -13.68 -23.62
CA THR A 466 -14.80 -13.26 -22.28
C THR A 466 -14.51 -14.27 -21.18
N MET A 467 -14.00 -15.46 -21.48
CA MET A 467 -13.82 -16.57 -20.54
C MET A 467 -13.06 -16.19 -19.25
N GLY A 468 -11.96 -15.44 -19.37
CA GLY A 468 -11.19 -14.99 -18.20
C GLY A 468 -11.97 -14.02 -17.31
N TYR A 469 -12.72 -13.09 -17.91
CA TYR A 469 -13.58 -12.18 -17.17
C TYR A 469 -14.80 -12.88 -16.59
N GLU A 470 -15.42 -13.82 -17.32
CA GLU A 470 -16.53 -14.64 -16.82
C GLU A 470 -16.13 -15.46 -15.60
N ARG A 471 -14.91 -16.01 -15.61
CA ARG A 471 -14.33 -16.69 -14.45
C ARG A 471 -14.21 -15.74 -13.25
N LEU A 472 -13.72 -14.52 -13.46
CA LEU A 472 -13.67 -13.50 -12.41
C LEU A 472 -15.09 -13.16 -11.89
N ILE A 473 -16.08 -13.03 -12.76
CA ILE A 473 -17.46 -12.75 -12.35
C ILE A 473 -18.04 -13.89 -11.52
N GLU A 474 -17.73 -15.14 -11.87
CA GLU A 474 -18.09 -16.33 -11.07
C GLU A 474 -17.46 -16.27 -9.68
N ALA A 475 -16.14 -16.04 -9.60
CA ALA A 475 -15.41 -15.92 -8.34
C ALA A 475 -15.97 -14.81 -7.43
N LEU A 476 -16.45 -13.71 -8.03
CA LEU A 476 -17.04 -12.58 -7.31
C LEU A 476 -18.50 -12.78 -6.89
N ARG A 477 -19.20 -13.80 -7.40
CA ARG A 477 -20.63 -14.03 -7.14
C ARG A 477 -20.96 -14.13 -5.63
N PRO A 478 -20.18 -14.84 -4.79
CA PRO A 478 -20.48 -14.98 -3.36
C PRO A 478 -20.53 -13.65 -2.60
N TYR A 479 -19.83 -12.63 -3.08
CA TYR A 479 -19.72 -11.32 -2.41
C TYR A 479 -20.85 -10.35 -2.79
N GLY A 480 -21.76 -10.76 -3.69
CA GLY A 480 -22.93 -9.98 -4.06
C GLY A 480 -22.64 -8.79 -4.99
N THR A 481 -23.64 -7.94 -5.18
CA THR A 481 -23.57 -6.74 -6.01
C THR A 481 -24.57 -5.68 -5.52
N LEU A 482 -24.19 -4.41 -5.63
CA LEU A 482 -25.06 -3.25 -5.44
C LEU A 482 -25.67 -2.77 -6.77
N ASN A 483 -25.41 -3.47 -7.88
CA ASN A 483 -25.90 -3.17 -9.22
C ASN A 483 -25.57 -1.73 -9.66
N ASN A 484 -26.59 -0.91 -9.94
CA ASN A 484 -26.41 0.49 -10.35
C ASN A 484 -26.00 1.40 -9.19
N ALA A 485 -26.21 0.97 -7.94
CA ALA A 485 -25.77 1.70 -6.76
C ALA A 485 -24.27 1.47 -6.44
N GLY A 486 -23.65 0.43 -7.00
CA GLY A 486 -22.24 0.09 -6.78
C GLY A 486 -21.24 1.07 -7.42
N PRO A 487 -19.97 1.03 -7.00
CA PRO A 487 -18.91 1.86 -7.58
C PRO A 487 -18.64 1.44 -9.03
N ARG A 488 -18.20 2.41 -9.84
CA ARG A 488 -17.76 2.18 -11.23
C ARG A 488 -16.70 3.19 -11.60
N VAL A 489 -15.75 2.80 -12.45
CA VAL A 489 -14.65 3.67 -12.93
C VAL A 489 -15.14 4.97 -13.59
N SER A 490 -16.35 4.97 -14.12
CA SER A 490 -16.96 6.13 -14.78
C SER A 490 -17.70 7.09 -13.83
N LYS A 491 -17.90 6.72 -12.56
CA LYS A 491 -18.50 7.58 -11.53
C LYS A 491 -17.46 8.50 -10.93
N ASN A 492 -17.86 9.73 -10.60
CA ASN A 492 -16.93 10.66 -9.95
C ASN A 492 -16.57 10.18 -8.53
N ARG A 493 -15.36 10.50 -8.07
CA ARG A 493 -14.88 10.07 -6.75
C ARG A 493 -15.65 10.73 -5.61
N ILE A 494 -16.18 11.95 -5.77
CA ILE A 494 -17.01 12.63 -4.76
C ILE A 494 -18.26 11.81 -4.41
N GLU A 495 -19.00 11.34 -5.41
CA GLU A 495 -20.22 10.54 -5.24
C GLU A 495 -19.89 9.18 -4.66
N MET A 496 -18.85 8.53 -5.18
CA MET A 496 -18.42 7.25 -4.64
C MET A 496 -17.96 7.39 -3.18
N GLY A 497 -17.21 8.45 -2.85
CA GLY A 497 -16.76 8.74 -1.50
C GLY A 497 -17.90 8.94 -0.51
N LYS A 498 -19.00 9.61 -0.90
CA LYS A 498 -20.19 9.74 -0.04
C LYS A 498 -20.98 8.43 0.12
N THR A 499 -20.96 7.59 -0.92
CA THR A 499 -21.73 6.34 -0.91
C THR A 499 -20.98 5.26 -0.13
N TYR A 500 -19.66 5.16 -0.31
CA TYR A 500 -18.82 4.19 0.40
C TYR A 500 -18.90 4.36 1.92
N SER A 501 -18.95 5.60 2.43
CA SER A 501 -19.05 5.85 3.87
C SER A 501 -20.31 5.25 4.49
N LEU A 502 -21.38 5.06 3.70
CA LEU A 502 -22.60 4.37 4.12
C LEU A 502 -22.52 2.85 3.93
N CYS A 503 -21.78 2.38 2.92
CA CYS A 503 -21.62 0.96 2.61
C CYS A 503 -20.67 0.25 3.57
N GLN A 504 -19.55 0.89 3.96
CA GLN A 504 -18.53 0.28 4.83
C GLN A 504 -19.08 -0.10 6.21
N GLY A 505 -20.14 0.57 6.69
CA GLY A 505 -20.78 0.27 7.97
C GLY A 505 -21.67 -0.98 7.99
N SER A 506 -21.77 -1.72 6.88
CA SER A 506 -22.55 -2.97 6.81
C SER A 506 -21.77 -4.03 6.04
N PRO A 507 -21.45 -5.19 6.66
CA PRO A 507 -20.66 -6.26 6.01
C PRO A 507 -21.12 -6.61 4.60
N GLY A 508 -22.41 -6.94 4.43
CA GLY A 508 -22.93 -7.35 3.12
C GLY A 508 -22.88 -6.25 2.06
N ARG A 509 -23.10 -4.97 2.44
CA ARG A 509 -22.98 -3.84 1.52
C ARG A 509 -21.53 -3.52 1.19
N HIS A 510 -20.64 -3.65 2.16
CA HIS A 510 -19.22 -3.44 1.98
C HIS A 510 -18.64 -4.48 1.00
N LEU A 511 -18.90 -5.76 1.22
CA LEU A 511 -18.43 -6.82 0.32
C LEU A 511 -18.97 -6.66 -1.11
N ALA A 512 -20.26 -6.34 -1.25
CA ALA A 512 -20.87 -6.08 -2.56
C ALA A 512 -20.26 -4.86 -3.26
N TRP A 513 -19.88 -3.83 -2.48
CA TRP A 513 -19.17 -2.66 -3.00
C TRP A 513 -17.79 -3.03 -3.54
N LEU A 514 -16.98 -3.77 -2.77
CA LEU A 514 -15.64 -4.20 -3.18
C LEU A 514 -15.70 -5.12 -4.42
N ALA A 515 -16.69 -6.01 -4.46
CA ALA A 515 -16.92 -6.87 -5.62
C ALA A 515 -17.27 -6.04 -6.87
N ASP A 516 -18.18 -5.08 -6.76
CA ASP A 516 -18.52 -4.19 -7.87
C ASP A 516 -17.34 -3.31 -8.32
N ALA A 517 -16.49 -2.86 -7.39
CA ALA A 517 -15.26 -2.14 -7.71
C ALA A 517 -14.33 -2.99 -8.57
N THR A 518 -14.16 -4.26 -8.19
CA THR A 518 -13.37 -5.27 -8.90
C THR A 518 -13.94 -5.54 -10.29
N ARG A 519 -15.26 -5.77 -10.40
CA ARG A 519 -15.94 -5.97 -11.70
C ARG A 519 -15.70 -4.80 -12.64
N SER A 520 -15.85 -3.58 -12.12
CA SER A 520 -15.76 -2.38 -12.95
C SER A 520 -14.33 -2.06 -13.38
N LEU A 521 -13.34 -2.24 -12.50
CA LEU A 521 -11.94 -1.96 -12.83
C LEU A 521 -11.37 -2.99 -13.81
N LEU A 522 -11.64 -4.27 -13.55
CA LEU A 522 -11.06 -5.38 -14.29
C LEU A 522 -11.89 -5.81 -15.50
N GLU A 523 -12.92 -5.04 -15.88
CA GLU A 523 -13.55 -5.23 -17.17
C GLU A 523 -12.49 -5.03 -18.28
N PRO A 524 -12.31 -5.99 -19.21
CA PRO A 524 -11.22 -5.91 -20.18
C PRO A 524 -11.24 -4.61 -21.01
N THR A 525 -12.43 -4.11 -21.34
CA THR A 525 -12.64 -2.83 -22.03
C THR A 525 -12.11 -1.64 -21.22
N THR A 526 -12.35 -1.63 -19.91
CA THR A 526 -11.83 -0.63 -18.97
C THR A 526 -10.31 -0.71 -18.87
N LEU A 527 -9.74 -1.91 -18.67
CA LEU A 527 -8.28 -2.08 -18.61
C LEU A 527 -7.63 -1.61 -19.91
N ARG A 528 -8.22 -1.93 -21.06
CA ARG A 528 -7.74 -1.45 -22.37
C ARG A 528 -7.71 0.07 -22.48
N GLN A 529 -8.78 0.74 -22.09
CA GLN A 529 -8.82 2.20 -22.06
C GLN A 529 -7.67 2.78 -21.22
N ILE A 530 -7.39 2.19 -20.06
CA ILE A 530 -6.33 2.65 -19.15
C ILE A 530 -4.94 2.44 -19.77
N VAL A 531 -4.65 1.25 -20.29
CA VAL A 531 -3.27 0.80 -20.57
C VAL A 531 -2.86 0.89 -22.03
N ASP A 532 -3.82 0.93 -22.96
CA ASP A 532 -3.54 0.94 -24.39
C ASP A 532 -3.15 2.34 -24.87
N VAL A 533 -1.87 2.66 -24.65
CA VAL A 533 -1.23 3.90 -25.08
C VAL A 533 -1.05 4.00 -26.59
N VAL A 534 -1.30 2.92 -27.33
CA VAL A 534 -1.19 2.92 -28.80
C VAL A 534 -2.46 3.52 -29.40
N HIS A 535 -3.63 3.02 -29.00
CA HIS A 535 -4.92 3.43 -29.59
C HIS A 535 -5.64 4.53 -28.79
N PHE A 536 -5.17 4.85 -27.59
CA PHE A 536 -5.73 5.90 -26.75
C PHE A 536 -4.68 6.94 -26.37
N GLU A 537 -4.84 8.16 -26.90
CA GLU A 537 -4.02 9.32 -26.53
C GLU A 537 -4.61 10.05 -25.33
N TRP A 538 -3.74 10.72 -24.56
CA TRP A 538 -4.19 11.56 -23.45
C TRP A 538 -4.65 12.93 -23.96
N SER A 539 -5.80 13.38 -23.48
CA SER A 539 -6.39 14.69 -23.79
C SER A 539 -6.76 15.51 -22.56
N GLY A 540 -6.48 14.99 -21.36
CA GLY A 540 -6.72 15.67 -20.10
C GLY A 540 -5.59 16.59 -19.67
N TYR A 541 -5.69 17.14 -18.45
CA TYR A 541 -4.60 17.92 -17.85
C TYR A 541 -3.42 17.02 -17.50
N VAL A 542 -2.22 17.44 -17.89
CA VAL A 542 -0.98 16.70 -17.63
C VAL A 542 -0.45 17.09 -16.25
N GLY A 543 -0.10 16.08 -15.44
CA GLY A 543 0.55 16.29 -14.14
C GLY A 543 2.00 16.77 -14.24
N ALA A 544 2.57 17.23 -13.13
CA ALA A 544 3.97 17.64 -13.06
C ALA A 544 4.92 16.44 -13.27
N VAL A 545 5.78 16.50 -14.29
CA VAL A 545 6.64 15.38 -14.74
C VAL A 545 8.03 15.38 -14.09
N ASP A 546 8.53 16.54 -13.66
CA ASP A 546 9.93 16.70 -13.22
C ASP A 546 10.15 16.41 -11.71
N TYR A 547 9.18 15.78 -11.08
CA TYR A 547 9.18 15.58 -9.63
C TYR A 547 10.03 14.38 -9.22
N CYS A 548 10.92 14.57 -8.24
CA CYS A 548 11.61 13.51 -7.52
C CYS A 548 11.20 13.58 -6.04
N PRO A 549 10.64 12.51 -5.44
CA PRO A 549 10.25 12.46 -4.02
C PRO A 549 11.31 12.99 -3.07
#